data_AF-A0A8T4JAA9-F1
#
_entry.id   AF-A0A8T4JAA9-F1
#
_cell.length_a   1.000
_cell.length_b   1.000
_cell.length_c   1.000
_cell.angle_alpha   90.00
_cell.angle_beta   90.00
_cell.angle_gamma   90.00
#
_symmetry.space_group_name_H-M   'P 1'
#
loop_
_entity.id
_entity.type
_entity.pdbx_description
1 polymer ?
#
loop_
_entity_poly.entity_id
_entity_poly.type
_entity_poly.pdbx_seq_one_letter_code
_entity_poly.pdbx_strand_id
1 'polypeptide(L)' 'MTIDDDFNIGTPIRLRYEGPGDQVFLCAGVLIRKDEHFLVVRDQKTRLHIGVRRDKILSWEAAK' A
#
# COMPACT_ATOMS: atom_id res chain seq x y z
N MET A 1 -14.14 -1.76 -11.50
CA MET A 1 -12.83 -1.51 -10.89
C MET A 1 -12.94 -0.15 -10.26
N THR A 2 -12.97 -0.10 -8.94
CA THR A 2 -13.16 1.14 -8.18
C THR A 2 -11.88 1.36 -7.40
N ILE A 3 -11.31 2.55 -7.54
CA ILE A 3 -10.19 3.01 -6.70
C ILE A 3 -10.85 3.85 -5.62
N ASP A 4 -10.58 3.51 -4.37
CA ASP A 4 -11.04 4.25 -3.19
C ASP A 4 -9.89 5.17 -2.76
N ASP A 5 -10.16 6.48 -2.73
CA ASP A 5 -9.17 7.56 -2.74
C ASP A 5 -8.95 8.19 -1.35
N ASP A 6 -9.47 7.60 -0.26
CA ASP A 6 -9.31 8.12 1.12
C ASP A 6 -7.83 8.14 1.61
N PHE A 7 -6.89 7.69 0.78
CA PHE A 7 -5.45 7.79 1.02
C PHE A 7 -4.84 9.01 0.31
N ASN A 8 -4.08 9.83 1.05
CA ASN A 8 -3.24 10.88 0.46
C ASN A 8 -2.13 10.26 -0.42
N ILE A 9 -2.41 10.11 -1.72
CA ILE A 9 -1.48 9.61 -2.74
C ILE A 9 -0.18 10.42 -2.67
N GLY A 10 0.96 9.72 -2.64
CA GLY A 10 2.29 10.32 -2.53
C GLY A 10 2.80 10.49 -1.10
N THR A 11 1.97 10.24 -0.08
CA THR A 11 2.43 10.24 1.32
C THR A 11 3.33 9.03 1.58
N PRO A 12 4.53 9.23 2.14
CA PRO A 12 5.35 8.13 2.64
C PRO A 12 4.63 7.39 3.75
N ILE A 13 4.50 6.07 3.58
CA ILE A 13 3.95 5.18 4.60
C ILE A 13 4.97 4.08 4.90
N ARG A 14 5.14 3.77 6.18
CA ARG A 14 5.80 2.52 6.58
C ARG A 14 4.72 1.44 6.64
N LEU A 15 4.88 0.40 5.84
CA LEU A 15 3.95 -0.72 5.74
C LEU A 15 4.60 -1.98 6.33
N ARG A 16 3.90 -2.62 7.27
CA ARG A 16 4.24 -3.95 7.77
C ARG A 16 3.22 -4.95 7.25
N TYR A 17 3.67 -6.03 6.65
CA TYR A 17 2.80 -7.08 6.12
C TYR A 17 3.43 -8.46 6.30
N GLU A 18 2.61 -9.51 6.24
CA GLU A 18 3.06 -10.91 6.28
C GLU A 18 3.91 -11.22 5.03
N GLY A 19 5.23 -11.07 5.14
CA GLY A 19 6.18 -11.15 4.03
C GLY A 19 7.61 -10.75 4.43
N PRO A 20 8.48 -10.39 3.47
CA PRO A 20 9.87 -9.99 3.75
C PRO A 20 9.92 -8.61 4.40
N GLY A 21 9.61 -8.57 5.70
CA GLY A 21 9.94 -7.50 6.65
C GLY A 21 9.26 -6.14 6.44
N ASP A 22 9.42 -5.30 7.45
CA ASP A 22 8.99 -3.90 7.47
C ASP A 22 9.65 -3.11 6.34
N GLN A 23 8.85 -2.53 5.44
CA GLN A 23 9.34 -1.73 4.33
C GLN A 23 8.63 -0.38 4.26
N VAL A 24 9.36 0.64 3.83
CA VAL A 24 8.83 2.00 3.62
C VAL A 24 8.49 2.15 2.15
N PHE A 25 7.25 2.51 1.87
CA PHE A 25 6.76 2.76 0.53
C PHE A 25 6.07 4.13 0.45
N LEU A 26 5.91 4.65 -0.76
CA LEU A 26 4.99 5.76 -1.03
C LEU A 26 3.60 5.16 -1.27
N CYS A 27 2.60 5.65 -0.56
CA CYS A 27 1.22 5.22 -0.78
C CYS A 27 0.76 5.68 -2.17
N ALA A 28 0.16 4.77 -2.94
CA ALA A 28 -0.34 5.08 -4.28
C ALA A 28 -1.86 4.92 -4.44
N GLY A 29 -2.54 4.21 -3.52
CA GLY A 29 -4.00 4.08 -3.48
C GLY A 29 -4.47 2.68 -3.06
N VAL A 30 -5.77 2.43 -3.08
CA VAL A 30 -6.37 1.11 -2.84
C VAL A 30 -7.04 0.59 -4.11
N LEU A 31 -6.73 -0.65 -4.49
CA LEU A 31 -7.38 -1.37 -5.58
C LEU A 31 -8.37 -2.39 -5.02
N ILE A 32 -9.62 -2.33 -5.46
CA ILE A 32 -10.64 -3.33 -5.11
C ILE A 32 -10.87 -4.26 -6.31
N ARG A 33 -10.64 -5.56 -6.12
CA ARG A 33 -10.83 -6.59 -7.15
C ARG A 33 -11.56 -7.80 -6.56
N LYS A 34 -12.75 -8.11 -7.08
CA LYS A 34 -13.56 -9.27 -6.65
C LYS A 34 -13.75 -9.31 -5.11
N ASP A 35 -14.13 -8.17 -4.54
CA ASP A 35 -14.30 -7.95 -3.08
C ASP A 35 -13.01 -8.08 -2.23
N GLU A 36 -11.86 -8.31 -2.85
CA GLU A 36 -10.56 -8.25 -2.20
C GLU A 36 -9.96 -6.84 -2.32
N HIS A 37 -9.48 -6.31 -1.20
CA HIS A 37 -8.82 -5.00 -1.10
C HIS A 37 -7.31 -5.16 -1.17
N PHE A 38 -6.67 -4.38 -2.02
CA PHE A 38 -5.22 -4.36 -2.20
C PHE A 38 -4.69 -2.94 -2.02
N LEU A 39 -3.67 -2.76 -1.19
CA LEU A 39 -2.96 -1.50 -1.06
C LEU A 39 -1.89 -1.40 -2.14
N VAL A 40 -2.05 -0.46 -3.06
CA VAL A 40 -1.07 -0.16 -4.11
C VAL A 40 -0.02 0.78 -3.53
N VAL A 41 1.24 0.38 -3.65
CA VAL A 41 2.37 1.14 -3.12
C VAL A 41 3.42 1.35 -4.20
N ARG A 42 4.21 2.42 -4.08
CA ARG A 42 5.35 2.73 -4.96
C ARG A 42 6.62 2.72 -4.14
N ASP A 43 7.70 2.15 -4.67
CA ASP A 43 9.01 2.35 -4.06
C ASP A 43 9.54 3.77 -4.33
N GLN A 44 10.57 4.19 -3.58
CA GLN A 44 11.25 5.48 -3.79
C GLN A 44 11.95 5.59 -5.15
N LYS A 45 12.18 4.47 -5.85
CA LYS A 45 12.77 4.41 -7.20
C LYS A 45 11.70 4.43 -8.29
N THR A 46 10.48 4.90 -7.98
CA THR A 46 9.34 5.08 -8.90
C THR A 46 8.81 3.80 -9.55
N ARG A 47 9.17 2.62 -9.03
CA ARG A 47 8.57 1.37 -9.50
C ARG A 47 7.26 1.16 -8.75
N LEU A 48 6.16 1.12 -9.52
CA LEU A 48 4.86 0.71 -9.01
C LEU A 48 5.00 -0.73 -8.51
N HIS A 49 4.84 -0.94 -7.20
CA HIS A 49 4.86 -2.27 -6.62
C HIS A 49 3.43 -2.77 -6.39
N ILE A 50 3.34 -4.10 -6.47
CA ILE A 50 2.11 -4.88 -6.50
C ILE A 50 1.26 -4.60 -5.26
N GLY A 51 -0.06 -4.63 -5.46
CA GLY A 51 -1.04 -4.44 -4.41
C GLY A 51 -0.86 -5.45 -3.26
N VAL A 52 -0.53 -4.96 -2.06
CA VAL A 52 -0.47 -5.78 -0.85
C VAL A 52 -1.91 -6.04 -0.40
N ARG A 53 -2.32 -7.30 -0.30
CA ARG A 53 -3.68 -7.61 0.17
C ARG A 53 -3.90 -7.11 1.59
N ARG A 54 -5.08 -6.54 1.85
CA ARG A 54 -5.44 -5.96 3.15
C ARG A 54 -5.34 -6.94 4.32
N ASP A 55 -5.71 -8.20 4.11
CA ASP A 55 -5.64 -9.25 5.13
C ASP A 55 -4.20 -9.64 5.49
N LYS A 56 -3.23 -9.26 4.66
CA LYS A 56 -1.80 -9.47 4.92
C LYS A 56 -1.14 -8.27 5.56
N ILE A 57 -1.83 -7.14 5.70
CA ILE A 57 -1.28 -5.94 6.32
C ILE A 57 -1.39 -6.06 7.84
N LEU A 58 -0.24 -6.00 8.52
CA LEU A 58 -0.14 -6.03 9.97
C LEU A 58 -0.30 -4.63 10.56
N SER A 59 0.33 -3.63 9.94
CA SER A 59 0.16 -2.22 10.30
C SER A 59 0.61 -1.29 9.17
N TRP A 60 0.11 -0.05 9.19
CA TRP A 60 0.68 1.06 8.42
C TRP A 60 0.78 2.31 9.29
N GLU A 61 1.80 3.13 9.05
CA GLU A 61 1.97 4.43 9.69
C GLU A 61 2.53 5.44 8.70
N ALA A 62 2.27 6.74 8.90
CA ALA A 62 2.94 7.78 8.12
C ALA A 62 4.45 7.76 8.45
N ALA A 63 5.30 7.65 7.43
CA ALA A 63 6.73 7.77 7.61
C ALA A 63 7.11 9.26 7.63
N LYS A 64 7.85 9.67 8.65
CA LYS A 64 8.46 11.02 8.75
C LYS A 64 9.65 11.15 7.80
#